data_AF-A0A5B0QLK1-F1
#
_entry.id   AF-A0A5B0QLK1-F1
#
_cell.length_a   1.000
_cell.length_b   1.000
_cell.length_c   1.000
_cell.angle_alpha   90.00
_cell.angle_beta   90.00
_cell.angle_gamma   90.00
#
_symmetry.space_group_name_H-M   'P 1'
#
loop_
_entity.id
_entity.type
_entity.pdbx_description
1 polymer ?
#
loop_
_entity_poly.entity_id
_entity_poly.type
_entity_poly.pdbx_seq_one_letter_code
_entity_poly.pdbx_strand_id
1 'polypeptide(L)'
;MDLITFDEDYWRNKEDEEDALAAIIGSAILGHPTPIQTLRTYLTRNNLAGHPRSSSAWAHLRTFGNDRAYVTTMGVDVQTFKALLVHFSAAWDSEAICRADVNPNGAPQLARQSLDAAGGLGLILHWISLTMASHTLQQIFAITPAVCAQYLQHSLKLLLDVLRNLEMAKIVWPSSEEKTKYYSSLIE
;
A
#
# COMPACT_ATOMS: atom_id res chain seq x y z
N MET A 1 -17.84 14.71 -18.62
CA MET A 1 -17.76 13.30 -18.17
C MET A 1 -18.93 12.63 -18.86
N ASP A 2 -18.63 11.98 -19.98
CA ASP A 2 -19.56 11.87 -21.09
C ASP A 2 -20.36 10.57 -20.98
N LEU A 3 -21.69 10.67 -21.08
CA LEU A 3 -22.65 9.57 -20.92
C LEU A 3 -22.30 8.33 -21.76
N ILE A 4 -21.63 8.51 -22.89
CA ILE A 4 -21.25 7.44 -23.82
C ILE A 4 -20.19 6.51 -23.20
N THR A 5 -19.23 7.07 -22.45
CA THR A 5 -18.19 6.27 -21.77
C THR A 5 -18.72 5.45 -20.60
N PHE A 6 -19.80 5.91 -19.95
CA PHE A 6 -20.46 5.18 -18.87
C PHE A 6 -21.22 3.96 -19.38
N ASP A 7 -21.85 4.07 -20.55
CA ASP A 7 -22.66 2.99 -21.14
C ASP A 7 -21.76 1.84 -21.63
N GLU A 8 -20.68 2.14 -22.38
CA GLU A 8 -19.73 1.11 -22.84
C GLU A 8 -19.04 0.34 -21.71
N ASP A 9 -18.62 1.05 -20.65
CA ASP A 9 -17.98 0.43 -19.49
C ASP A 9 -18.97 -0.42 -18.67
N TYR A 10 -20.24 -0.02 -18.62
CA TYR A 10 -21.31 -0.78 -17.97
C TYR A 10 -21.60 -2.09 -18.69
N TRP A 11 -21.74 -2.04 -20.02
CA TRP A 11 -22.00 -3.23 -20.83
C TRP A 11 -20.84 -4.23 -20.77
N ARG A 12 -19.59 -3.75 -20.84
CA ARG A 12 -18.40 -4.61 -20.73
C ARG A 12 -18.30 -5.33 -19.38
N ASN A 13 -18.56 -4.62 -18.28
CA ASN A 13 -18.50 -5.24 -16.94
C ASN A 13 -19.62 -6.27 -16.72
N LYS A 14 -20.79 -6.04 -17.33
CA LYS A 14 -21.90 -6.99 -17.28
C LYS A 14 -21.60 -8.27 -18.06
N GLU A 15 -20.99 -8.14 -19.24
CA GLU A 15 -20.54 -9.28 -20.04
C GLU A 15 -19.50 -10.12 -19.29
N ASP A 16 -18.51 -9.47 -18.67
CA ASP A 16 -17.48 -10.13 -17.84
C ASP A 16 -18.09 -10.88 -16.63
N GLU A 17 -19.14 -10.31 -15.99
CA GLU A 17 -19.86 -10.94 -14.87
C GLU A 17 -20.71 -12.15 -15.31
N GLU A 18 -21.41 -12.04 -16.44
CA GLU A 18 -22.22 -13.13 -16.99
C GLU A 18 -21.34 -14.31 -17.43
N ASP A 19 -20.19 -14.06 -18.05
CA ASP A 19 -19.20 -15.06 -18.43
C ASP A 19 -18.58 -15.76 -17.21
N ALA A 20 -18.27 -14.99 -16.16
CA ALA A 20 -17.79 -15.50 -14.88
C ALA A 20 -18.79 -16.45 -14.22
N LEU A 21 -20.07 -16.08 -14.18
CA LEU A 21 -21.15 -16.90 -13.62
C LEU A 21 -21.37 -18.18 -14.44
N ALA A 22 -21.35 -18.07 -15.77
CA ALA A 22 -21.49 -19.22 -16.66
C ALA A 22 -20.35 -20.24 -16.46
N ALA A 23 -19.11 -19.77 -16.29
CA ALA A 23 -17.96 -20.63 -16.02
C ALA A 23 -18.05 -21.36 -14.67
N ILE A 24 -18.53 -20.68 -13.62
CA ILE A 24 -18.73 -21.27 -12.28
C ILE A 24 -19.81 -22.35 -12.32
N ILE A 25 -20.95 -22.06 -12.96
CA ILE A 25 -22.07 -22.99 -13.09
C ILE A 25 -21.67 -24.19 -13.94
N GLY A 26 -20.98 -23.96 -15.07
CA GLY A 26 -20.45 -25.01 -15.93
C GLY A 26 -19.50 -25.94 -15.18
N SER A 27 -18.60 -25.37 -14.35
CA SER A 27 -17.67 -26.15 -13.53
C SER A 27 -18.37 -27.00 -12.47
N ALA A 28 -19.42 -26.48 -11.84
CA ALA A 28 -20.21 -27.19 -10.84
C ALA A 28 -21.04 -28.35 -11.43
N ILE A 29 -21.51 -28.21 -12.67
CA ILE A 29 -22.35 -29.22 -13.35
C ILE A 29 -21.50 -30.32 -14.01
N LEU A 30 -20.39 -29.95 -14.65
CA LEU A 30 -19.61 -30.88 -15.48
C LEU A 30 -18.50 -31.63 -14.73
N GLY A 31 -18.14 -31.23 -13.50
CA GLY A 31 -17.17 -31.95 -12.66
C GLY A 31 -15.76 -32.05 -13.24
N HIS A 32 -15.46 -31.33 -14.32
CA HIS A 32 -14.15 -31.29 -14.95
C HIS A 32 -13.37 -30.05 -14.46
N PRO A 33 -12.09 -30.20 -14.07
CA PRO A 33 -11.25 -29.05 -13.77
C PRO A 33 -10.88 -28.38 -15.09
N THR A 34 -11.70 -27.43 -15.55
CA THR A 34 -11.25 -26.45 -16.52
C THR A 34 -10.15 -25.63 -15.87
N PRO A 35 -9.05 -25.28 -16.58
CA PRO A 35 -8.14 -24.27 -16.08
C PRO A 35 -8.98 -23.00 -15.90
N ILE A 36 -9.20 -22.59 -14.64
CA ILE A 36 -9.77 -21.30 -14.28
C ILE A 36 -8.72 -20.26 -14.68
N GLN A 37 -8.52 -20.08 -15.98
CA GLN A 37 -7.81 -18.94 -16.50
C GLN A 37 -8.79 -17.78 -16.39
N THR A 38 -8.63 -17.09 -15.25
CA THR A 38 -8.96 -15.69 -15.04
C THR A 38 -10.39 -15.32 -14.68
N LEU A 39 -10.94 -15.93 -13.62
CA LEU A 39 -11.75 -15.12 -12.70
C LEU A 39 -10.81 -14.10 -12.05
N ARG A 40 -10.78 -12.90 -12.63
CA ARG A 40 -9.97 -11.77 -12.13
C ARG A 40 -10.63 -11.21 -10.87
N THR A 41 -10.48 -11.88 -9.74
CA THR A 41 -11.05 -11.49 -8.44
C THR A 41 -10.32 -10.29 -7.78
N TYR A 42 -9.75 -9.41 -8.58
CA TYR A 42 -8.96 -8.28 -8.12
C TYR A 42 -9.66 -6.95 -8.40
N LEU A 43 -9.43 -5.96 -7.53
CA LEU A 43 -10.03 -4.64 -7.71
C LEU A 43 -9.38 -3.93 -8.91
N THR A 44 -10.20 -3.52 -9.87
CA THR A 44 -9.75 -2.64 -10.96
C THR A 44 -9.80 -1.18 -10.50
N ARG A 45 -9.22 -0.27 -11.29
CA ARG A 45 -9.26 1.17 -10.98
C ARG A 45 -10.69 1.69 -10.84
N ASN A 46 -11.65 1.16 -11.61
CA ASN A 46 -13.05 1.56 -11.56
C ASN A 46 -13.77 1.09 -10.28
N ASN A 47 -13.25 0.04 -9.62
CA ASN A 47 -13.81 -0.45 -8.36
C ASN A 47 -13.27 0.31 -7.13
N LEU A 48 -12.35 1.26 -7.32
CA LEU A 48 -11.67 1.97 -6.24
C LEU A 48 -12.20 3.40 -6.12
N ALA A 49 -12.75 3.73 -4.96
CA ALA A 49 -13.27 5.07 -4.70
C ALA A 49 -12.13 6.08 -4.51
N GLY A 50 -12.28 7.24 -5.15
CA GLY A 50 -11.42 8.40 -4.92
C GLY A 50 -10.11 8.41 -5.71
N HIS A 51 -9.43 9.56 -5.61
CA HIS A 51 -8.12 9.77 -6.18
C HIS A 51 -7.05 9.50 -5.11
N PRO A 52 -6.03 8.66 -5.39
CA PRO A 52 -5.07 8.20 -4.38
C PRO A 52 -4.43 9.30 -3.54
N ARG A 53 -4.17 10.46 -4.16
CA ARG A 53 -3.47 11.60 -3.51
C ARG A 53 -4.36 12.61 -2.81
N SER A 54 -5.65 12.67 -3.15
CA SER A 54 -6.50 13.81 -2.77
C SER A 54 -7.84 13.45 -2.17
N SER A 55 -8.38 12.27 -2.46
CA SER A 55 -9.70 11.87 -1.95
C SER A 55 -9.80 10.38 -1.56
N SER A 56 -8.66 9.73 -1.34
CA SER A 56 -8.60 8.39 -0.74
C SER A 56 -8.82 8.45 0.78
N ALA A 57 -9.17 7.32 1.39
CA ALA A 57 -9.28 7.23 2.85
C ALA A 57 -7.94 7.58 3.53
N TRP A 58 -6.82 7.14 2.94
CA TRP A 58 -5.48 7.58 3.34
C TRP A 58 -5.31 9.11 3.32
N ALA A 59 -5.69 9.77 2.22
CA ALA A 59 -5.54 11.22 2.10
C ALA A 59 -6.36 11.95 3.17
N HIS A 60 -7.55 11.46 3.49
CA HIS A 60 -8.37 12.00 4.57
C HIS A 60 -7.72 11.80 5.94
N LEU A 61 -7.30 10.58 6.27
CA LEU A 61 -6.61 10.25 7.52
C LEU A 61 -5.37 11.13 7.73
N ARG A 62 -4.56 11.29 6.67
CA ARG A 62 -3.36 12.13 6.70
C ARG A 62 -3.68 13.60 6.94
N THR A 63 -4.72 14.12 6.29
CA THR A 63 -5.13 15.52 6.42
C THR A 63 -5.63 15.82 7.83
N PHE A 64 -6.38 14.89 8.43
CA PHE A 64 -6.91 15.06 9.77
C PHE A 64 -5.83 14.95 10.86
N GLY A 65 -4.82 14.09 10.67
CA GLY A 65 -3.61 14.08 11.50
C GLY A 65 -3.86 13.76 12.96
N ASN A 66 -4.67 12.74 13.25
CA ASN A 66 -5.00 12.33 14.62
C ASN A 66 -4.08 11.22 15.11
N ASP A 67 -3.40 11.42 16.25
CA ASP A 67 -2.46 10.45 16.82
C ASP A 67 -3.08 9.08 17.08
N ARG A 68 -4.31 9.02 17.61
CA ARG A 68 -4.98 7.73 17.84
C ARG A 68 -5.20 6.98 16.53
N ALA A 69 -5.64 7.65 15.48
CA ALA A 69 -5.85 7.02 14.17
C ALA A 69 -4.52 6.51 13.59
N TYR A 70 -3.46 7.30 13.71
CA TYR A 70 -2.11 6.92 13.30
C TYR A 70 -1.61 5.69 14.08
N VAL A 71 -1.59 5.74 15.41
CA VAL A 71 -1.16 4.60 16.23
C VAL A 71 -1.98 3.34 15.92
N THR A 72 -3.30 3.48 15.75
CA THR A 72 -4.18 2.34 15.45
C THR A 72 -3.89 1.71 14.09
N THR A 73 -3.57 2.50 13.07
CA THR A 73 -3.49 2.02 11.68
C THR A 73 -2.09 1.72 11.19
N MET A 74 -1.08 2.38 11.77
CA MET A 74 0.32 2.33 11.32
C MET A 74 1.30 2.18 12.48
N GLY A 75 0.82 1.95 13.71
CA GLY A 75 1.66 1.63 14.87
C GLY A 75 2.55 2.78 15.38
N VAL A 76 2.44 3.97 14.81
CA VAL A 76 3.25 5.15 15.15
C VAL A 76 2.35 6.37 15.29
N ASP A 77 2.73 7.36 16.10
CA ASP A 77 2.02 8.64 16.18
C ASP A 77 2.35 9.57 15.01
N VAL A 78 1.65 10.72 14.93
CA VAL A 78 1.83 11.68 13.83
C VAL A 78 3.25 12.25 13.81
N GLN A 79 3.85 12.46 14.97
CA GLN A 79 5.18 13.06 15.08
C GLN A 79 6.26 12.10 14.58
N THR A 80 6.18 10.83 14.98
CA THR A 80 7.04 9.75 14.54
C THR A 80 6.90 9.51 13.05
N PHE A 81 5.67 9.52 12.52
CA PHE A 81 5.42 9.44 11.09
C PHE A 81 6.10 10.59 10.33
N LYS A 82 5.95 11.83 10.79
CA LYS A 82 6.59 13.01 10.18
C LYS A 82 8.12 12.91 10.23
N ALA A 83 8.69 12.45 11.34
CA ALA A 83 10.13 12.26 11.46
C ALA A 83 10.66 11.24 10.46
N LEU A 84 10.00 10.09 10.32
CA LEU A 84 10.34 9.08 9.32
C LEU A 84 10.19 9.63 7.89
N LEU A 85 9.13 10.40 7.62
CA LEU A 85 8.84 10.95 6.30
C LEU A 85 9.95 11.87 5.77
N VAL A 86 10.62 12.64 6.64
CA VAL A 86 11.73 13.50 6.24
C VAL A 86 12.84 12.69 5.56
N HIS A 87 13.22 11.56 6.15
CA HIS A 87 14.27 10.70 5.60
C HIS A 87 13.76 9.84 4.43
N PHE A 88 12.52 9.35 4.53
CA PHE A 88 11.92 8.51 3.51
C PHE A 88 11.66 9.26 2.20
N SER A 89 11.21 10.51 2.26
CA SER A 89 10.92 11.32 1.05
C SER A 89 12.15 11.56 0.19
N ALA A 90 13.31 11.84 0.78
CA ALA A 90 14.55 12.00 0.04
C ALA A 90 14.92 10.74 -0.78
N ALA A 91 14.68 9.55 -0.22
CA ALA A 91 14.95 8.28 -0.89
C ALA A 91 13.86 7.95 -1.94
N TRP A 92 12.59 8.22 -1.62
CA TRP A 92 11.46 8.01 -2.51
C TRP A 92 11.51 8.87 -3.78
N ASP A 93 11.92 10.14 -3.64
CA ASP A 93 11.94 11.07 -4.77
C ASP A 93 13.15 10.88 -5.69
N SER A 94 14.18 10.15 -5.22
CA SER A 94 15.44 9.93 -5.96
C SER A 94 15.50 8.58 -6.67
N GLU A 95 14.80 7.55 -6.21
CA GLU A 95 14.77 6.24 -6.87
C GLU A 95 13.60 6.12 -7.87
N ALA A 96 13.88 5.55 -9.04
CA ALA A 96 12.82 5.10 -9.94
C ALA A 96 12.15 3.84 -9.37
N ILE A 97 10.82 3.84 -9.30
CA ILE A 97 10.07 2.65 -8.90
C ILE A 97 10.24 1.59 -9.98
N CYS A 98 11.07 0.58 -9.73
CA CYS A 98 11.33 -0.50 -10.66
C CYS A 98 10.03 -1.20 -11.07
N ARG A 99 9.73 -1.16 -12.37
CA ARG A 99 8.75 -2.03 -13.00
C ARG A 99 9.49 -2.90 -14.01
N ALA A 100 9.05 -4.15 -14.16
CA ALA A 100 9.70 -5.11 -15.06
C ALA A 100 9.72 -4.64 -16.54
N ASP A 101 8.84 -3.71 -16.90
CA ASP A 101 8.66 -3.10 -18.22
C ASP A 101 9.30 -1.70 -18.35
N VAL A 102 10.01 -1.20 -17.32
CA VAL A 102 10.60 0.13 -17.30
C VAL A 102 12.12 0.07 -17.19
N ASN A 103 12.81 0.91 -17.97
CA ASN A 103 14.26 1.06 -17.90
C ASN A 103 14.69 1.47 -16.48
N PRO A 104 15.51 0.67 -15.76
CA PRO A 104 15.93 0.97 -14.40
C PRO A 104 16.82 2.22 -14.29
N ASN A 105 17.37 2.72 -15.41
CA ASN A 105 18.17 3.94 -15.47
C ASN A 105 17.35 5.17 -15.89
N GLY A 106 16.02 5.06 -16.01
CA GLY A 106 15.15 6.18 -16.33
C GLY A 106 15.01 7.17 -15.17
N ALA A 107 14.88 8.46 -15.48
CA ALA A 107 14.63 9.47 -14.46
C ALA A 107 13.30 9.21 -13.70
N PRO A 108 13.24 9.41 -12.37
CA PRO A 108 12.01 9.24 -11.60
C PRO A 108 10.87 10.12 -12.14
N GLN A 109 9.72 9.51 -12.46
CA GLN A 109 8.54 10.24 -12.93
C GLN A 109 7.60 10.59 -11.77
N LEU A 110 8.03 11.49 -10.89
CA LEU A 110 7.29 11.87 -9.67
C LEU A 110 5.86 12.34 -9.94
N ALA A 111 5.63 13.06 -11.05
CA ALA A 111 4.31 13.55 -11.44
C ALA A 111 3.34 12.45 -11.89
N ARG A 112 3.83 11.25 -12.22
CA ARG A 112 3.04 10.10 -12.69
C ARG A 112 2.84 9.02 -11.63
N GLN A 113 3.44 9.17 -10.46
CA GLN A 113 3.23 8.25 -9.36
C GLN A 113 1.82 8.43 -8.77
N SER A 114 1.13 7.32 -8.51
CA SER A 114 -0.18 7.33 -7.89
C SER A 114 -0.12 7.79 -6.44
N LEU A 115 0.97 7.54 -5.72
CA LEU A 115 1.20 8.04 -4.36
C LEU A 115 2.44 8.94 -4.33
N ASP A 116 2.41 9.92 -3.42
CA ASP A 116 3.60 10.67 -3.02
C ASP A 116 4.38 9.88 -1.96
N ALA A 117 5.56 10.39 -1.55
CA ALA A 117 6.38 9.75 -0.52
C ALA A 117 5.61 9.46 0.78
N ALA A 118 4.70 10.36 1.17
CA ALA A 118 3.86 10.15 2.34
C ALA A 118 2.87 9.00 2.14
N GLY A 119 2.24 8.89 0.97
CA GLY A 119 1.43 7.73 0.63
C GLY A 119 2.24 6.43 0.58
N GLY A 120 3.45 6.45 0.05
CA GLY A 120 4.36 5.31 0.04
C GLY A 120 4.74 4.84 1.45
N LEU A 121 5.08 5.76 2.35
CA LEU A 121 5.37 5.48 3.75
C LEU A 121 4.12 5.01 4.51
N GLY A 122 2.99 5.69 4.31
CA GLY A 122 1.71 5.29 4.90
C GLY A 122 1.33 3.86 4.51
N LEU A 123 1.48 3.51 3.23
CA LEU A 123 1.16 2.19 2.71
C LEU A 123 1.97 1.09 3.39
N ILE A 124 3.29 1.26 3.49
CA ILE A 124 4.14 0.23 4.10
C ILE A 124 3.90 0.10 5.59
N LEU A 125 3.68 1.21 6.31
CA LEU A 125 3.41 1.16 7.75
C LEU A 125 2.05 0.49 8.03
N HIS A 126 1.01 0.76 7.25
CA HIS A 126 -0.26 0.04 7.37
C HIS A 126 -0.08 -1.47 7.15
N TRP A 127 0.74 -1.85 6.17
CA TRP A 127 0.98 -3.26 5.86
C TRP A 127 1.77 -4.00 6.94
N ILE A 128 2.78 -3.39 7.55
CA ILE A 128 3.56 -4.04 8.62
C ILE A 128 2.86 -4.01 9.98
N SER A 129 2.02 -3.00 10.24
CA SER A 129 1.34 -2.84 11.53
C SER A 129 0.04 -3.60 11.63
N LEU A 130 -0.62 -3.87 10.51
CA LEU A 130 -1.90 -4.58 10.48
C LEU A 130 -1.79 -5.80 9.57
N THR A 131 -2.28 -6.96 10.04
CA THR A 131 -2.44 -8.18 9.23
C THR A 131 -3.62 -8.03 8.26
N MET A 132 -3.61 -6.98 7.43
CA MET A 132 -4.69 -6.63 6.53
C MET A 132 -4.57 -7.39 5.22
N ALA A 133 -5.72 -7.77 4.67
CA ALA A 133 -5.77 -8.31 3.32
C ALA A 133 -5.39 -7.22 2.29
N SER A 134 -4.73 -7.63 1.21
CA SER A 134 -4.22 -6.68 0.20
C SER A 134 -5.32 -5.82 -0.44
N HIS A 135 -6.55 -6.33 -0.57
CA HIS A 135 -7.68 -5.57 -1.11
C HIS A 135 -8.08 -4.39 -0.21
N THR A 136 -7.87 -4.49 1.11
CA THR A 136 -8.17 -3.40 2.04
C THR A 136 -7.17 -2.25 1.86
N LEU A 137 -5.89 -2.56 1.66
CA LEU A 137 -4.88 -1.55 1.32
C LEU A 137 -5.20 -0.87 -0.02
N GLN A 138 -5.62 -1.65 -1.03
CA GLN A 138 -6.06 -1.11 -2.32
C GLN A 138 -7.20 -0.10 -2.14
N GLN A 139 -8.20 -0.43 -1.30
CA GLN A 139 -9.33 0.46 -1.01
C GLN A 139 -8.91 1.71 -0.21
N ILE A 140 -8.07 1.57 0.81
CA ILE A 140 -7.62 2.70 1.65
C ILE A 140 -6.83 3.72 0.83
N PHE A 141 -5.93 3.23 -0.03
CA PHE A 141 -5.05 4.07 -0.84
C PHE A 141 -5.60 4.37 -2.23
N ALA A 142 -6.75 3.80 -2.58
CA ALA A 142 -7.37 3.86 -3.91
C ALA A 142 -6.43 3.42 -5.05
N ILE A 143 -5.55 2.45 -4.82
CA ILE A 143 -4.58 1.96 -5.83
C ILE A 143 -4.89 0.54 -6.29
N THR A 144 -4.58 0.23 -7.54
CA THR A 144 -4.79 -1.12 -8.09
C THR A 144 -3.85 -2.14 -7.45
N PRO A 145 -4.17 -3.44 -7.49
CA PRO A 145 -3.34 -4.51 -6.94
C PRO A 145 -1.89 -4.47 -7.43
N ALA A 146 -1.68 -4.26 -8.73
CA ALA A 146 -0.35 -4.19 -9.32
C ALA A 146 0.47 -3.01 -8.76
N VAL A 147 -0.16 -1.83 -8.64
CA VAL A 147 0.49 -0.64 -8.06
C VAL A 147 0.77 -0.85 -6.57
N CYS A 148 -0.17 -1.43 -5.83
CA CYS A 148 -0.01 -1.76 -4.41
C CYS A 148 1.20 -2.69 -4.18
N ALA A 149 1.32 -3.77 -4.95
CA ALA A 149 2.43 -4.71 -4.82
C ALA A 149 3.79 -4.05 -5.14
N GLN A 150 3.86 -3.28 -6.22
CA GLN A 150 5.07 -2.54 -6.61
C GLN A 150 5.49 -1.54 -5.52
N TYR A 151 4.53 -0.77 -5.00
CA TYR A 151 4.82 0.24 -3.99
C TYR A 151 5.19 -0.39 -2.66
N LEU A 152 4.56 -1.50 -2.25
CA LEU A 152 4.97 -2.22 -1.04
C LEU A 152 6.42 -2.71 -1.14
N GLN A 153 6.79 -3.34 -2.27
CA GLN A 153 8.15 -3.83 -2.46
C GLN A 153 9.17 -2.67 -2.45
N HIS A 154 8.86 -1.58 -3.14
CA HIS A 154 9.73 -0.40 -3.20
C HIS A 154 9.83 0.31 -1.84
N SER A 155 8.70 0.61 -1.21
CA SER A 155 8.63 1.25 0.12
C SER A 155 9.32 0.40 1.20
N LEU A 156 9.21 -0.93 1.15
CA LEU A 156 9.87 -1.80 2.12
C LEU A 156 11.39 -1.68 2.04
N LYS A 157 11.95 -1.72 0.83
CA LYS A 157 13.39 -1.53 0.60
C LYS A 157 13.83 -0.17 1.14
N LEU A 158 13.15 0.89 0.73
CA LEU A 158 13.49 2.26 1.14
C LEU A 158 13.37 2.47 2.65
N LEU A 159 12.29 1.97 3.27
CA LEU A 159 12.09 2.09 4.71
C LEU A 159 13.20 1.37 5.47
N LEU A 160 13.59 0.17 5.04
CA LEU A 160 14.68 -0.57 5.67
C LEU A 160 16.01 0.20 5.58
N ASP A 161 16.33 0.77 4.43
CA ASP A 161 17.56 1.54 4.23
C ASP A 161 17.55 2.83 5.05
N VAL A 162 16.40 3.50 5.18
CA VAL A 162 16.21 4.67 6.05
C VAL A 162 16.40 4.28 7.52
N LEU A 163 15.75 3.21 7.99
CA LEU A 163 15.83 2.77 9.40
C LEU A 163 17.24 2.34 9.80
N ARG A 164 18.01 1.70 8.91
CA ARG A 164 19.41 1.31 9.17
C ARG A 164 20.32 2.51 9.46
N ASN A 165 20.02 3.66 8.86
CA ASN A 165 20.80 4.88 9.01
C ASN A 165 20.29 5.81 10.13
N LEU A 166 19.13 5.50 10.70
CA LEU A 166 18.51 6.29 11.77
C LEU A 166 18.97 5.80 13.14
N GLU A 167 19.65 6.68 13.89
CA GLU A 167 20.13 6.36 15.24
C GLU A 167 18.98 5.94 16.17
N MET A 168 17.85 6.64 16.10
CA MET A 168 16.66 6.35 16.92
C MET A 168 16.01 4.99 16.61
N ALA A 169 16.31 4.39 15.46
CA ALA A 169 15.76 3.10 15.05
C ALA A 169 16.71 1.92 15.35
N LYS A 170 17.93 2.18 15.84
CA LYS A 170 18.90 1.13 16.16
C LYS A 170 18.46 0.36 17.39
N ILE A 171 18.29 -0.94 17.21
CA ILE A 171 18.12 -1.88 18.32
C ILE A 171 19.51 -2.28 18.82
N VAL A 172 19.86 -1.81 20.02
CA VAL A 172 21.16 -2.10 20.66
C VAL A 172 20.91 -2.77 22.00
N TRP A 173 21.63 -3.85 22.29
CA TRP A 173 21.58 -4.48 23.61
C TRP A 173 22.11 -3.52 24.68
N PRO A 174 21.49 -3.46 25.88
CA PRO A 174 22.02 -2.66 26.99
C PRO A 174 23.44 -3.12 27.30
N SER A 175 24.39 -2.17 27.22
CA SER A 175 25.82 -2.44 27.35
C SER A 175 26.31 -2.57 28.79
N SER A 176 25.43 -2.34 29.79
CA SER A 176 25.78 -2.41 31.21
C SER A 176 24.66 -3.05 32.03
N GLU A 177 25.05 -3.71 33.11
CA GLU A 177 24.12 -4.31 34.08
C GLU A 177 23.18 -3.26 34.69
N GLU A 178 23.66 -2.03 34.92
CA GLU A 178 22.83 -0.91 35.40
C GLU A 178 21.72 -0.53 34.42
N LYS A 179 22.02 -0.43 33.10
CA LYS A 179 21.00 -0.16 32.08
C LYS A 179 19.98 -1.29 32.01
N THR A 180 20.44 -2.54 32.12
CA THR A 180 19.56 -3.71 32.15
C THR A 180 18.63 -3.66 33.36
N LYS A 181 19.15 -3.35 34.56
CA LYS A 181 18.35 -3.20 35.78
C LYS A 181 17.31 -2.07 35.65
N TYR A 182 17.72 -0.92 35.10
CA TYR A 182 16.80 0.19 34.82
C TYR A 182 15.65 -0.24 33.91
N TYR A 183 15.93 -0.86 32.76
CA TYR A 183 14.88 -1.31 31.85
C TYR A 183 13.99 -2.39 32.46
N SER A 184 14.56 -3.32 33.25
CA SER A 184 13.80 -4.34 33.98
C SER A 184 12.81 -3.71 34.97
N SER A 185 13.24 -2.66 35.67
CA SER A 185 12.39 -1.95 36.65
C SER A 185 11.21 -1.17 36.05
N LEU A 186 11.21 -0.95 34.74
CA LEU A 186 10.08 -0.30 34.04
C LEU A 186 8.95 -1.28 33.67
N ILE A 187 9.20 -2.59 33.80
CA ILE A 187 8.26 -3.66 33.45
C ILE A 187 7.54 -4.19 34.71
N GLU A 188 8.13 -4.00 35.90
CA GLU A 188 7.57 -4.36 37.22
C GLU A 188 6.61 -3.28 37.76
#